data_AF-A3II83-F1
#
_entry.id   AF-A3II83-F1
#
_cell.length_a   1.000
_cell.length_b   1.000
_cell.length_c   1.000
_cell.angle_alpha   90.00
_cell.angle_beta   90.00
_cell.angle_gamma   90.00
#
_symmetry.space_group_name_H-M   'P 1'
#
loop_
_entity.id
_entity.type
_entity.pdbx_description
1 polymer ?
#
loop_
_entity_poly.entity_id
_entity_poly.type
_entity_poly.pdbx_seq_one_letter_code
_entity_poly.pdbx_strand_id
1 'polypeptide(L)'
;MVGAIAAALAGGSDNNDNSSNNGRTITCNSDSNQYTTCPVSLDRDDWIVLDRQLSQAGCWEGDTWGYDSQKIWVDNGCRGVFEIRR
;
A
#
# COMPACT_ATOMS: atom_id res chain seq x y z
N MET A 1 -39.18 37.53 -24.74
CA MET A 1 -38.63 37.27 -23.40
C MET A 1 -39.09 35.86 -23.01
N VAL A 2 -38.35 34.82 -23.44
CA VAL A 2 -38.71 33.43 -23.16
C VAL A 2 -37.90 33.02 -21.93
N GLY A 3 -38.57 33.02 -20.77
CA GLY A 3 -37.97 32.73 -19.47
C GLY A 3 -37.68 31.24 -19.32
N ALA A 4 -36.50 30.93 -18.80
CA ALA A 4 -35.89 29.60 -18.82
C ALA A 4 -36.60 28.55 -17.95
N ILE A 5 -36.59 27.34 -18.48
CA ILE A 5 -36.72 26.05 -17.82
C ILE A 5 -35.64 25.88 -16.74
N ALA A 6 -36.02 25.43 -15.54
CA ALA A 6 -35.07 24.90 -14.56
C ALA A 6 -35.69 23.69 -13.85
N ALA A 7 -35.24 22.51 -14.24
CA ALA A 7 -35.51 21.26 -13.55
C ALA A 7 -34.57 21.15 -12.34
N ALA A 8 -35.12 21.05 -11.14
CA ALA A 8 -34.36 20.72 -9.94
C ALA A 8 -34.43 19.21 -9.72
N LEU A 9 -33.43 18.48 -10.25
CA LEU A 9 -33.13 17.11 -9.87
C LEU A 9 -32.00 17.19 -8.84
N ALA A 10 -32.32 17.17 -7.55
CA ALA A 10 -31.31 17.03 -6.51
C ALA A 10 -30.83 15.57 -6.51
N GLY A 11 -29.66 15.35 -7.12
CA GLY A 11 -28.97 14.07 -7.16
C GLY A 11 -28.46 13.62 -5.80
N GLY A 12 -28.46 12.30 -5.59
CA GLY A 12 -27.87 11.64 -4.43
C GLY A 12 -26.34 11.70 -4.43
N SER A 13 -25.77 11.37 -3.27
CA SER A 13 -24.33 11.15 -3.14
C SER A 13 -24.10 10.00 -2.16
N ASP A 14 -24.04 8.80 -2.73
CA ASP A 14 -23.52 7.59 -2.12
C ASP A 14 -21.99 7.69 -2.07
N ASN A 15 -21.41 7.92 -0.89
CA ASN A 15 -19.95 7.86 -0.73
C ASN A 15 -19.55 6.42 -0.37
N ASN A 16 -19.34 5.64 -1.42
CA ASN A 16 -18.81 4.29 -1.37
C ASN A 16 -17.27 4.38 -1.50
N ASP A 17 -16.59 4.61 -0.37
CA ASP A 17 -15.13 4.56 -0.28
C ASP A 17 -14.65 3.10 -0.32
N ASN A 18 -14.77 2.52 -1.51
CA ASN A 18 -14.24 1.22 -1.85
C ASN A 18 -12.71 1.32 -2.05
N SER A 19 -11.96 1.24 -0.96
CA SER A 19 -10.54 0.86 -1.01
C SER A 19 -10.40 -0.63 -0.70
N SER A 20 -11.09 -1.47 -1.49
CA SER A 20 -10.77 -2.91 -1.55
C SER A 20 -9.45 -3.11 -2.28
N ASN A 21 -8.34 -3.05 -1.54
CA ASN A 21 -7.11 -3.74 -1.95
C ASN A 21 -7.28 -5.25 -1.71
N ASN A 22 -8.02 -5.92 -2.61
CA ASN A 22 -8.14 -7.39 -2.66
C ASN A 22 -6.92 -8.09 -3.29
N GLY A 23 -5.78 -7.41 -3.31
CA GLY A 23 -4.44 -8.00 -3.41
C GLY A 23 -3.64 -7.25 -2.36
N ARG A 24 -3.20 -7.94 -1.30
CA ARG A 24 -2.56 -7.30 -0.15
C ARG A 24 -1.10 -6.97 -0.47
N THR A 25 -0.90 -6.20 -1.55
CA THR A 25 0.40 -5.77 -2.03
C THR A 25 0.74 -4.42 -1.40
N ILE A 26 1.81 -4.37 -0.61
CA ILE A 26 2.30 -3.18 0.08
C ILE A 26 3.57 -2.71 -0.60
N THR A 27 3.60 -1.46 -1.03
CA THR A 27 4.84 -0.86 -1.53
C THR A 27 5.52 -0.15 -0.36
N CYS A 28 6.76 -0.52 -0.05
CA CYS A 28 7.52 0.08 1.03
C CYS A 28 8.90 0.53 0.52
N ASN A 29 9.30 1.74 0.92
CA ASN A 29 10.47 2.40 0.35
C ASN A 29 11.31 3.06 1.46
N SER A 30 12.60 2.73 1.50
CA SER A 30 13.61 3.48 2.27
C SER A 30 14.19 4.58 1.37
N ASP A 31 13.72 5.82 1.54
CA ASP A 31 14.28 6.98 0.87
C ASP A 31 15.36 7.61 1.75
N SER A 32 16.58 7.77 1.24
CA SER A 32 17.76 8.30 1.97
C SER A 32 18.47 7.33 2.94
N ASN A 33 18.43 6.02 2.68
CA ASN A 33 19.10 4.99 3.51
C ASN A 33 18.69 5.01 4.99
N GLN A 34 17.46 5.45 5.26
CA GLN A 34 16.88 5.51 6.60
C GLN A 34 15.90 4.35 6.78
N TYR A 35 15.85 3.86 8.02
CA TYR A 35 14.88 2.86 8.45
C TYR A 35 13.45 3.42 8.28
N THR A 36 12.69 2.85 7.35
CA THR A 36 11.28 3.18 7.10
C THR A 36 10.42 1.98 7.46
N THR A 37 9.27 2.23 8.09
CA THR A 37 8.30 1.19 8.40
C THR A 37 6.96 1.45 7.74
N CYS A 38 6.39 0.42 7.11
CA CYS A 38 5.04 0.44 6.56
C CYS A 38 4.11 -0.38 7.47
N PRO A 39 3.02 0.20 8.01
CA PRO A 39 2.07 -0.55 8.82
C PRO A 39 1.33 -1.59 7.97
N VAL A 40 1.19 -2.80 8.51
CA VAL A 40 0.49 -3.91 7.85
C VAL A 40 -0.36 -4.68 8.86
N SER A 41 -1.39 -5.38 8.38
CA SER A 41 -2.21 -6.26 9.20
C SER A 41 -2.07 -7.68 8.67
N LEU A 42 -1.26 -8.49 9.34
CA LEU A 42 -1.05 -9.90 8.99
C LEU A 42 -1.85 -10.81 9.92
N ASP A 43 -2.54 -11.79 9.34
CA ASP A 43 -3.15 -12.90 10.04
C ASP A 43 -2.10 -13.99 10.38
N ARG A 44 -2.46 -15.01 11.17
CA ARG A 44 -1.53 -16.10 11.58
C ARG A 44 -0.95 -16.91 10.43
N ASP A 45 -1.70 -17.03 9.33
CA ASP A 45 -1.30 -17.80 8.15
C ASP A 45 -0.62 -16.90 7.10
N ASP A 46 -0.52 -15.60 7.36
CA ASP A 46 0.00 -14.65 6.39
C ASP A 46 1.52 -14.54 6.48
N TRP A 47 2.15 -14.40 5.33
CA TRP A 47 3.57 -14.13 5.21
C TRP A 47 3.83 -13.16 4.07
N ILE A 48 4.96 -12.45 4.13
CA ILE A 48 5.28 -11.41 3.15
C ILE A 48 6.41 -11.88 2.27
N VAL A 49 6.23 -11.70 0.96
CA VAL A 49 7.28 -11.86 -0.04
C VAL A 49 7.61 -10.55 -0.70
N LEU A 50 8.85 -10.40 -1.13
CA LEU A 50 9.22 -9.40 -2.11
C LEU A 50 8.71 -9.86 -3.49
N ASP A 51 7.67 -9.22 -4.01
CA ASP A 51 7.16 -9.47 -5.36
C ASP A 51 8.03 -8.78 -6.41
N ARG A 52 8.39 -7.52 -6.18
CA ARG A 52 9.20 -6.74 -7.12
C ARG A 52 10.15 -5.79 -6.41
N GLN A 53 11.44 -5.85 -6.74
CA GLN A 53 12.41 -4.86 -6.31
C GLN A 53 12.31 -3.58 -7.18
N LEU A 54 12.22 -2.42 -6.54
CA LEU A 54 12.18 -1.09 -7.16
C LEU A 54 13.52 -0.33 -7.00
N SER A 55 14.34 -0.67 -6.00
CA SER A 55 15.67 -0.07 -5.78
C SER A 55 16.78 -0.76 -6.57
N GLN A 56 17.87 -0.02 -6.80
CA GLN A 56 19.17 -0.59 -7.16
C GLN A 56 19.89 -1.21 -5.96
N ALA A 57 19.65 -0.72 -4.74
CA ALA A 57 20.10 -1.37 -3.51
C ALA A 57 19.40 -2.73 -3.40
N GLY A 58 20.15 -3.77 -3.05
CA GLY A 58 19.60 -5.11 -2.87
C GLY A 58 18.65 -5.16 -1.68
N CYS A 59 17.54 -5.87 -1.85
CA CYS A 59 16.58 -6.13 -0.80
C CYS A 59 16.77 -7.56 -0.28
N TRP A 60 17.66 -7.71 0.70
CA TRP A 60 17.88 -8.97 1.42
C TRP A 60 17.05 -9.01 2.70
N GLU A 61 16.28 -10.08 2.85
CA GLU A 61 15.45 -10.34 4.03
C GLU A 61 16.34 -10.52 5.27
N GLY A 62 16.00 -9.82 6.36
CA GLY A 62 16.75 -9.81 7.61
C GLY A 62 17.93 -8.83 7.65
N ASP A 63 18.36 -8.28 6.51
CA ASP A 63 19.48 -7.33 6.43
C ASP A 63 18.99 -5.91 6.09
N THR A 64 18.28 -5.78 4.97
CA THR A 64 17.79 -4.49 4.44
C THR A 64 16.28 -4.36 4.43
N TRP A 65 15.56 -5.47 4.65
CA TRP A 65 14.13 -5.43 4.88
C TRP A 65 13.69 -6.61 5.72
N GLY A 66 12.54 -6.48 6.35
CA GLY A 66 11.90 -7.56 7.09
C GLY A 66 10.49 -7.17 7.47
N TYR A 67 9.81 -8.06 8.18
CA TYR A 67 8.45 -7.80 8.61
C TYR A 67 8.12 -8.46 9.95
N ASP A 68 7.16 -7.85 10.63
CA ASP A 68 6.47 -8.32 11.81
C ASP A 68 4.99 -8.52 11.45
N SER A 69 4.22 -9.11 12.36
CA SER A 69 2.76 -9.26 12.21
C SER A 69 1.99 -7.93 12.03
N GLN A 70 2.62 -6.79 12.37
CA GLN A 70 2.00 -5.47 12.36
C GLN A 70 2.68 -4.44 11.46
N LYS A 71 3.88 -4.73 10.95
CA LYS A 71 4.65 -3.76 10.16
C LYS A 71 5.69 -4.43 9.28
N ILE A 72 5.96 -3.85 8.13
CA ILE A 72 7.12 -4.10 7.30
C ILE A 72 8.14 -3.02 7.61
N TRP A 73 9.41 -3.37 7.63
CA TRP A 73 10.49 -2.39 7.70
C TRP A 73 11.47 -2.58 6.55
N VAL A 74 11.99 -1.47 6.05
CA VAL A 74 12.99 -1.40 4.98
C VAL A 74 14.08 -0.42 5.41
N ASP A 75 15.32 -0.75 5.08
CA ASP A 75 16.53 -0.02 5.47
C ASP A 75 17.51 0.03 4.28
N ASN A 76 18.57 0.83 4.43
CA ASN A 76 19.70 0.90 3.51
C ASN A 76 19.33 1.15 2.04
N GLY A 77 18.22 1.87 1.80
CA GLY A 77 17.76 2.22 0.46
C GLY A 77 17.02 1.10 -0.27
N CYS A 78 16.66 0.00 0.41
CA CYS A 78 15.79 -1.03 -0.14
C CYS A 78 14.40 -0.45 -0.44
N ARG A 79 13.94 -0.67 -1.66
CA ARG A 79 12.64 -0.23 -2.17
C ARG A 79 12.03 -1.38 -2.94
N GLY A 80 10.83 -1.80 -2.54
CA GLY A 80 10.20 -2.99 -3.07
C GLY A 80 8.69 -2.96 -2.94
N VAL A 81 8.07 -3.74 -3.81
CA VAL A 81 6.67 -4.14 -3.74
C VAL A 81 6.65 -5.47 -3.01
N PHE A 82 5.97 -5.49 -1.88
CA PHE A 82 5.80 -6.63 -1.00
C PHE A 82 4.39 -7.17 -1.18
N GLU A 83 4.23 -8.48 -1.21
CA GLU A 83 2.92 -9.12 -1.31
C GLU A 83 2.66 -9.96 -0.07
N ILE A 84 1.50 -9.74 0.58
CA ILE A 84 1.03 -10.63 1.63
C ILE A 84 0.39 -11.84 0.97
N ARG A 85 1.00 -12.99 1.21
CA ARG A 85 0.55 -14.32 0.81
C ARG A 85 -0.11 -15.01 2.00
N ARG A 86 -1.01 -15.95 1.70
CA ARG A 86 -1.63 -16.88 2.65
C ARG A 86 -1.37 -18.31 2.19
#